data_AF-A0A9X0FDG3-F1
#
_entry.id   AF-A0A9X0FDG3-F1
#
_cell.length_a   1.000
_cell.length_b   1.000
_cell.length_c   1.000
_cell.angle_alpha   90.00
_cell.angle_beta   90.00
_cell.angle_gamma   90.00
#
_symmetry.space_group_name_H-M   'P 1'
#
loop_
_entity.id
_entity.type
_entity.pdbx_description
1 polymer ?
#
loop_
_entity_poly.entity_id
_entity_poly.type
_entity_poly.pdbx_seq_one_letter_code
_entity_poly.pdbx_strand_id
1 'polypeptide(L)'
;MGPTGNNVSGITNYLYTYDTTNQLIAVGSAVSFNTNGPIIGSALTHVAGTTNIIINTIGTYVGVTIHVHQLKAFYYPQVQKNVILS
;
A
#
# COMPACT_ATOMS: atom_id res chain seq x y z
N MET A 1 -29.42 2.64 -34.67
CA MET A 1 -29.46 2.79 -33.20
C MET A 1 -28.07 2.48 -32.68
N GLY A 2 -27.43 3.41 -31.96
CA GLY A 2 -26.07 3.21 -31.44
C GLY A 2 -26.09 2.39 -30.15
N PRO A 3 -24.99 1.70 -29.78
CA PRO A 3 -24.91 1.01 -28.51
C PRO A 3 -24.95 2.04 -27.38
N THR A 4 -26.04 2.05 -26.61
CA THR A 4 -26.09 2.71 -25.31
C THR A 4 -25.08 2.01 -24.44
N GLY A 5 -23.97 2.69 -24.11
CA GLY A 5 -22.93 2.14 -23.24
C GLY A 5 -23.55 1.52 -21.99
N ASN A 6 -23.18 0.28 -21.73
CA ASN A 6 -23.63 -0.45 -20.56
C ASN A 6 -23.17 0.31 -19.31
N ASN A 7 -24.09 1.04 -18.69
CA ASN A 7 -23.87 1.70 -17.41
C ASN A 7 -23.89 0.62 -16.32
N VAL A 8 -22.80 -0.14 -16.18
CA VAL A 8 -22.61 -1.00 -15.00
C VAL A 8 -22.21 -0.10 -13.84
N SER A 9 -23.21 0.53 -13.24
CA SER A 9 -23.12 1.12 -11.91
C SER A 9 -22.98 -0.02 -10.91
N GLY A 10 -21.79 -0.14 -10.33
CA GLY A 10 -21.48 -1.10 -9.27
C GLY A 10 -20.07 -1.62 -9.44
N ILE A 11 -19.13 -1.10 -8.66
CA ILE A 11 -17.81 -1.75 -8.50
C ILE A 11 -18.07 -3.13 -7.88
N THR A 12 -18.04 -4.18 -8.70
CA THR A 12 -18.31 -5.56 -8.25
C THR A 12 -17.08 -6.24 -7.66
N ASN A 13 -15.90 -5.67 -7.88
CA ASN A 13 -14.64 -6.17 -7.36
C ASN A 13 -13.81 -5.00 -6.84
N TYR A 14 -13.49 -5.00 -5.55
CA TYR A 14 -12.51 -4.07 -4.98
C TYR A 14 -11.82 -4.70 -3.77
N LEU A 15 -10.59 -4.27 -3.53
CA LEU A 15 -9.77 -4.70 -2.41
C LEU A 15 -9.19 -3.48 -1.73
N TYR A 16 -9.40 -3.38 -0.41
CA TYR A 16 -8.77 -2.36 0.43
C TYR A 16 -7.81 -3.05 1.42
N THR A 17 -6.53 -2.70 1.37
CA THR A 17 -5.51 -3.20 2.30
C THR A 17 -4.62 -2.04 2.73
N TYR A 18 -4.14 -2.10 3.96
CA TYR A 18 -3.34 -1.04 4.57
C TYR A 18 -2.37 -1.63 5.59
N ASP A 19 -1.33 -0.87 5.90
CA ASP A 19 -0.43 -1.15 7.00
C ASP A 19 -0.80 -0.27 8.21
N THR A 20 -0.78 -0.87 9.39
CA THR A 20 -1.04 -0.20 10.68
C THR A 20 0.24 0.08 11.45
N THR A 21 1.39 -0.37 10.94
CA THR A 21 2.69 -0.25 11.59
C THR A 21 3.62 0.69 10.83
N ASN A 22 4.75 1.04 11.44
CA ASN A 22 5.81 1.73 10.72
C ASN A 22 6.72 0.69 10.06
N GLN A 23 6.91 0.80 8.75
CA GLN A 23 7.87 -0.03 8.01
C GLN A 23 9.13 0.78 7.66
N LEU A 24 10.30 0.22 7.97
CA LEU A 24 11.57 0.69 7.41
C LEU A 24 11.80 -0.02 6.08
N ILE A 25 11.73 0.72 4.97
CA ILE A 25 11.75 0.15 3.62
C ILE A 25 12.96 0.70 2.87
N ALA A 26 13.81 -0.21 2.39
CA ALA A 26 14.92 0.16 1.52
C ALA A 26 14.43 0.56 0.12
N VAL A 27 15.20 1.38 -0.60
CA VAL A 27 14.87 1.78 -1.96
C VAL A 27 14.78 0.54 -2.86
N GLY A 28 13.69 0.42 -3.62
CA GLY A 28 13.42 -0.71 -4.50
C GLY A 28 12.75 -1.91 -3.82
N SER A 29 12.59 -1.90 -2.50
CA SER A 29 11.82 -2.93 -1.78
C SER A 29 10.31 -2.71 -1.89
N ALA A 30 9.55 -3.80 -1.84
CA ALA A 30 8.10 -3.76 -1.79
C ALA A 30 7.59 -3.39 -0.38
N VAL A 31 6.40 -2.78 -0.34
CA VAL A 31 5.67 -2.50 0.90
C VAL A 31 4.82 -3.72 1.26
N SER A 32 4.87 -4.17 2.51
CA SER A 32 3.93 -5.18 3.00
C SER A 32 2.67 -4.51 3.55
N PHE A 33 1.50 -5.12 3.39
CA PHE A 33 0.28 -4.63 4.03
C PHE A 33 -0.16 -5.62 5.09
N ASN A 34 -0.20 -5.20 6.35
CA ASN A 34 -0.48 -6.13 7.46
C ASN A 34 -1.97 -6.31 7.76
N THR A 35 -2.85 -5.54 7.12
CA THR A 35 -4.28 -5.55 7.39
C THR A 35 -5.10 -5.53 6.10
N ASN A 36 -6.14 -6.36 6.06
CA ASN A 36 -7.17 -6.31 5.02
C ASN A 36 -8.40 -5.58 5.57
N GLY A 37 -8.86 -4.57 4.84
CA GLY A 37 -10.23 -4.10 4.95
C GLY A 37 -11.15 -4.94 4.06
N PRO A 38 -12.23 -4.35 3.52
CA PRO A 38 -13.15 -5.09 2.67
C PRO A 38 -12.48 -5.62 1.40
N ILE A 39 -12.76 -6.89 1.10
CA ILE A 39 -12.47 -7.53 -0.18
C ILE A 39 -13.82 -7.97 -0.74
N ILE A 40 -14.28 -7.31 -1.79
CA ILE A 40 -15.54 -7.59 -2.45
C ILE A 40 -15.26 -8.25 -3.78
N GLY A 41 -16.00 -9.32 -4.08
CA GLY A 41 -15.77 -10.18 -5.24
C GLY A 41 -14.57 -11.13 -5.05
N SER A 42 -14.26 -11.90 -6.08
CA SER A 42 -13.16 -12.89 -6.07
C SER A 42 -12.02 -12.55 -7.03
N ALA A 43 -12.16 -11.48 -7.81
CA ALA A 43 -11.20 -11.13 -8.84
C ALA A 43 -9.90 -10.55 -8.27
N LEU A 44 -9.91 -10.10 -7.02
CA LEU A 44 -8.76 -9.54 -6.29
C LEU A 44 -8.60 -10.27 -4.95
N THR A 45 -7.38 -10.64 -4.60
CA THR A 45 -7.06 -11.27 -3.30
C THR A 45 -5.76 -10.72 -2.72
N HIS A 46 -5.67 -10.67 -1.40
CA HIS A 46 -4.46 -10.31 -0.67
C HIS A 46 -4.40 -11.08 0.65
N VAL A 47 -3.20 -11.53 1.02
CA VAL A 47 -2.93 -12.15 2.32
C VAL A 47 -2.22 -11.12 3.19
N ALA A 48 -2.83 -10.78 4.33
CA ALA A 48 -2.22 -9.86 5.29
C ALA A 48 -0.80 -10.30 5.69
N GLY A 49 0.13 -9.35 5.71
CA GLY A 49 1.55 -9.55 5.96
C GLY A 49 2.37 -9.85 4.69
N THR A 50 1.73 -9.90 3.52
CA THR A 50 2.42 -10.09 2.23
C THR A 50 2.53 -8.77 1.45
N THR A 51 3.31 -8.78 0.37
CA THR A 51 3.56 -7.60 -0.47
C THR A 51 2.69 -7.58 -1.73
N ASN A 52 2.10 -8.72 -2.10
CA ASN A 52 1.50 -8.90 -3.41
C ASN A 52 -0.03 -8.88 -3.32
N ILE A 53 -0.65 -8.03 -4.12
CA ILE A 53 -2.08 -8.10 -4.43
C ILE A 53 -2.22 -8.92 -5.72
N ILE A 54 -3.06 -9.96 -5.69
CA ILE A 54 -3.24 -10.89 -6.80
C ILE A 54 -4.52 -10.56 -7.55
N ILE A 55 -4.42 -10.50 -8.88
CA ILE A 55 -5.54 -10.39 -9.80
C ILE A 55 -5.81 -11.79 -10.38
N ASN A 56 -6.94 -12.40 -10.00
CA ASN A 56 -7.26 -13.79 -10.33
C ASN A 56 -8.04 -13.96 -11.63
N THR A 57 -8.63 -12.88 -12.15
CA THR A 57 -9.49 -12.92 -13.33
C THR A 57 -8.94 -11.98 -14.41
N ILE A 58 -8.96 -12.42 -15.66
CA ILE A 58 -8.58 -11.56 -16.79
C ILE A 58 -9.62 -10.45 -16.94
N GLY A 59 -9.17 -9.22 -17.10
CA GLY A 59 -10.04 -8.08 -17.34
C GLY A 59 -9.32 -6.74 -17.18
N THR A 60 -10.06 -5.66 -17.46
CA THR A 60 -9.57 -4.30 -17.24
C THR A 60 -9.92 -3.86 -15.82
N TYR A 61 -8.90 -3.52 -15.03
CA TYR A 61 -9.05 -2.96 -13.70
C TYR A 61 -8.67 -1.48 -13.76
N VAL A 62 -9.59 -0.62 -13.34
CA VAL A 62 -9.43 0.83 -13.35
C VAL A 62 -9.57 1.37 -11.93
N GLY A 63 -8.72 2.34 -11.58
CA GLY A 63 -8.70 2.97 -10.27
C GLY A 63 -7.77 2.26 -9.29
N VAL A 64 -6.49 2.63 -9.30
CA VAL A 64 -5.55 2.29 -8.23
C VAL A 64 -5.18 3.59 -7.52
N THR A 65 -5.42 3.64 -6.22
CA THR A 65 -5.08 4.79 -5.38
C THR A 65 -4.18 4.32 -4.24
N ILE A 66 -3.06 5.00 -4.05
CA ILE A 66 -2.07 4.71 -3.00
C ILE A 66 -1.90 5.95 -2.15
N HIS A 67 -2.10 5.82 -0.84
CA HIS A 67 -1.83 6.87 0.14
C HIS A 67 -0.65 6.44 1.02
N VAL A 68 0.35 7.29 1.16
CA VAL A 68 1.55 7.00 1.95
C VAL A 68 1.80 8.14 2.93
N HIS A 69 2.00 7.79 4.20
CA HIS A 69 2.47 8.71 5.22
C HIS A 69 3.92 8.34 5.57
N GLN A 70 4.83 9.31 5.47
CA GLN A 70 6.25 9.12 5.75
C GLN A 70 6.58 9.66 7.13
N LEU A 71 7.19 8.84 7.99
CA LEU A 71 7.80 9.32 9.23
C LEU A 71 9.24 9.75 8.93
N LYS A 72 9.49 11.07 8.94
CA LYS A 72 10.86 11.60 8.79
C LYS A 72 11.62 11.42 10.11
N ALA A 73 12.51 10.44 10.18
CA ALA A 73 13.46 10.34 11.29
C ALA A 73 14.51 11.48 11.17
N PHE A 74 14.48 12.43 12.09
CA PHE A 74 15.55 13.44 12.19
C PHE A 74 16.76 12.79 12.86
N TYR A 75 17.80 12.47 12.09
CA TYR A 75 19.08 12.02 12.64
C TYR A 75 19.89 13.23 13.13
N TYR A 76 20.11 13.33 14.44
CA TYR A 76 21.03 14.30 15.04
C TYR A 76 22.30 13.57 15.51
N PRO A 77 23.46 13.73 14.83
CA PRO A 77 24.70 13.12 15.28
C PRO A 77 25.10 13.71 16.65
N GLN A 78 25.31 12.84 17.64
CA GLN A 78 25.84 13.24 18.94
C GLN A 78 27.32 13.60 18.78
N VAL A 79 27.67 14.88 18.87
CA VAL A 79 29.08 15.30 18.95
C VAL A 79 29.52 15.13 20.40
N GLN A 80 30.17 14.01 20.71
CA GLN A 80 30.82 13.84 22.01
C GLN A 80 32.09 14.72 22.04
N LYS A 81 32.00 15.88 22.69
CA LYS A 81 33.16 16.76 22.89
C LYS A 81 33.91 16.31 24.14
N ASN A 82 35.05 15.66 23.97
CA ASN A 82 35.95 15.36 25.09
C ASN A 82 36.60 16.67 25.56
N VAL A 83 36.23 17.14 26.75
CA VAL A 83 36.91 18.26 27.41
C VAL A 83 38.09 17.68 28.21
N ILE A 84 39.31 18.02 27.82
CA ILE A 84 40.51 17.74 28.62
C ILE A 84 40.71 18.94 29.55
N LEU A 85 40.67 18.71 30.86
CA LEU A 85 41.11 19.69 31.86
C LEU A 85 42.61 19.52 32.02
N SER A 86 43.38 20.57 31.70
CA SER A 86 44.82 20.69 31.95
C SER A 86 45.08 21.58 33.15
#